data_AF-A0A090X461-F1
#
_entry.id   AF-A0A090X461-F1
#
_cell.length_a   1.000
_cell.length_b   1.000
_cell.length_c   1.000
_cell.angle_alpha   90.00
_cell.angle_beta   90.00
_cell.angle_gamma   90.00
#
_symmetry.space_group_name_H-M   'P 1'
#
loop_
_entity.id
_entity.type
_entity.pdbx_description
1 polymer ?
#
loop_
_entity_poly.entity_id
_entity_poly.type
_entity_poly.pdbx_seq_one_letter_code
_entity_poly.pdbx_strand_id
1 'polypeptide(L)'
;MNAQNNYPQDYFANPLEGTLVLAGTFAELRSNHFHSGLDIKTKQRIGLKVNASASGFVSRIKIAHYGYGKALYITHPNGYTTVYAHLSKLSPEIEAYIKKKQYEAESYEIELFPTPEELPVTQGELVAYSGNTGSSGGPHLHFEIRNKDEHPINPMLFGIDILDTKAPVVQSLYVYPLDSTSFVNKKNKKQKVRLVPLKNGDFVTEKIDAIGNIGFGIKTIDRQDLAGNSNGVYNIQTVINGLRNFEIDFKEFSFDETKHINALIDYEHFKTKRERIQRLYRQDNQLSLYKSVSNNGILTIKDSTNSVYKIRVSDYKNNSTWITVNIKGTKKTITEPKEKKITPYFIKADQVTNLKQDKITVDFYKDTFYNDFYLDFEVKNDTLLLHDDTVPTQKSFNISFDASQYNDADKSKLFIARLLGYKDYPAYSTTKRKGDILSTTTKYLGKYALATDSVPPTIKADNFKNKQWLSNLDI
;
A
#
# COMPACT_ATOMS: atom_id res chain seq x y z
N MET A 1 -19.42 -16.83 17.19
CA MET A 1 -18.68 -18.11 17.10
C MET A 1 -17.22 -17.75 16.94
N ASN A 2 -16.39 -18.09 17.92
CA ASN A 2 -14.94 -17.90 17.83
C ASN A 2 -14.42 -18.84 16.73
N ALA A 3 -13.93 -18.29 15.63
CA ALA A 3 -13.09 -19.08 14.74
C ALA A 3 -11.87 -19.50 15.57
N GLN A 4 -11.70 -20.80 15.81
CA GLN A 4 -10.47 -21.32 16.39
C GLN A 4 -9.30 -20.79 15.54
N ASN A 5 -8.30 -20.21 16.21
CA ASN A 5 -7.07 -19.84 15.54
C ASN A 5 -6.40 -21.14 15.06
N ASN A 6 -6.40 -21.37 13.75
CA ASN A 6 -5.88 -22.61 13.15
C ASN A 6 -4.35 -22.55 12.93
N TYR A 7 -3.70 -21.45 13.30
CA TYR A 7 -2.27 -21.27 13.17
C TYR A 7 -1.53 -21.78 14.42
N PRO A 8 -0.33 -22.35 14.29
CA PRO A 8 0.45 -22.82 15.44
C PRO A 8 0.85 -21.64 16.32
N GLN A 9 0.57 -21.71 17.62
CA GLN A 9 0.84 -20.60 18.57
C GLN A 9 2.24 -20.65 19.17
N ASP A 10 2.83 -21.84 19.34
CA ASP A 10 4.10 -22.01 20.07
C ASP A 10 5.25 -22.44 19.16
N TYR A 11 5.03 -22.47 17.84
CA TYR A 11 6.06 -22.89 16.87
C TYR A 11 7.05 -21.77 16.55
N PHE A 12 6.60 -20.52 16.56
CA PHE A 12 7.39 -19.35 16.17
C PHE A 12 7.72 -18.49 17.39
N ALA A 13 9.01 -18.40 17.73
CA ALA A 13 9.54 -17.54 18.77
C ALA A 13 9.68 -16.09 18.27
N ASN A 14 9.70 -15.14 19.20
CA ASN A 14 9.96 -13.74 18.85
C ASN A 14 11.34 -13.57 18.20
N PRO A 15 11.43 -12.84 17.07
CA PRO A 15 12.69 -12.68 16.34
C PRO A 15 13.67 -11.69 17.01
N LEU A 16 13.20 -10.95 18.02
CA LEU A 16 13.98 -10.02 18.84
C LEU A 16 13.72 -10.30 20.32
N GLU A 17 14.75 -10.07 21.14
CA GLU A 17 14.65 -10.22 22.59
C GLU A 17 13.81 -9.10 23.24
N GLY A 18 13.08 -9.46 24.30
CA GLY A 18 12.31 -8.55 25.12
C GLY A 18 10.91 -8.23 24.56
N THR A 19 10.27 -7.22 25.14
CA THR A 19 8.93 -6.80 24.73
C THR A 19 8.96 -6.15 23.35
N LEU A 20 8.20 -6.72 22.42
CA LEU A 20 8.07 -6.20 21.06
C LEU A 20 7.21 -4.94 21.04
N VAL A 21 7.62 -3.95 20.26
CA VAL A 21 6.88 -2.70 20.05
C VAL A 21 6.86 -2.40 18.56
N LEU A 22 5.68 -2.13 18.00
CA LEU A 22 5.51 -1.98 16.56
C LEU A 22 5.63 -0.51 16.09
N ALA A 23 6.31 -0.32 14.95
CA ALA A 23 6.29 0.88 14.14
C ALA A 23 5.24 0.81 13.01
N GLY A 24 4.83 -0.39 12.61
CA GLY A 24 3.82 -0.66 11.58
C GLY A 24 3.24 -2.06 11.74
N THR A 25 1.93 -2.21 11.50
CA THR A 25 1.21 -3.50 11.60
C THR A 25 0.99 -4.14 10.24
N PHE A 26 0.64 -5.43 10.27
CA PHE A 26 0.29 -6.18 9.07
C PHE A 26 -0.89 -5.55 8.31
N ALA A 27 -0.80 -5.59 6.98
CA ALA A 27 -1.73 -5.04 6.01
C ALA A 27 -2.08 -3.54 6.19
N GLU A 28 -1.24 -2.79 6.90
CA GLU A 28 -1.36 -1.33 6.95
C GLU A 28 -1.26 -0.74 5.53
N LEU A 29 -2.07 0.29 5.27
CA LEU A 29 -2.17 0.89 3.96
C LEU A 29 -0.95 1.76 3.62
N ARG A 30 -0.02 1.25 2.81
CA ARG A 30 1.10 2.04 2.27
C ARG A 30 0.74 2.71 0.95
N SER A 31 1.67 3.49 0.40
CA SER A 31 1.45 4.30 -0.81
C SER A 31 0.77 3.55 -1.95
N ASN A 32 1.28 2.35 -2.27
CA ASN A 32 0.79 1.52 -3.38
C ASN A 32 0.84 0.01 -3.08
N HIS A 33 0.92 -0.39 -1.81
CA HIS A 33 0.89 -1.78 -1.37
C HIS A 33 0.40 -1.89 0.08
N PHE A 34 -0.06 -3.07 0.48
CA PHE A 34 -0.24 -3.46 1.88
C PHE A 34 1.08 -3.83 2.52
N HIS A 35 1.28 -3.44 3.77
CA HIS A 35 2.42 -3.85 4.56
C HIS A 35 2.37 -5.37 4.84
N SER A 36 3.38 -6.14 4.44
CA SER A 36 3.38 -7.62 4.46
C SER A 36 3.79 -8.26 5.78
N GLY A 37 4.14 -7.46 6.79
CA GLY A 37 4.69 -7.98 8.03
C GLY A 37 4.45 -7.06 9.22
N LEU A 38 5.27 -7.24 10.24
CA LEU A 38 5.38 -6.37 11.40
C LEU A 38 6.69 -5.59 11.31
N ASP A 39 6.62 -4.27 11.48
CA ASP A 39 7.82 -3.44 11.63
C ASP A 39 8.10 -3.33 13.13
N ILE A 40 9.05 -4.11 13.63
CA ILE A 40 9.38 -4.19 15.06
C ILE A 40 10.47 -3.16 15.38
N LYS A 41 10.19 -2.25 16.31
CA LYS A 41 11.10 -1.17 16.70
C LYS A 41 12.36 -1.71 17.35
N THR A 42 13.49 -1.14 16.97
CA THR A 42 14.80 -1.43 17.55
C THR A 42 15.29 -0.33 18.48
N LYS A 43 14.36 0.46 19.05
CA LYS A 43 14.65 1.63 19.91
C LYS A 43 15.60 2.63 19.23
N GLN A 44 15.40 2.86 17.93
CA GLN A 44 16.24 3.73 17.08
C GLN A 44 17.71 3.26 16.94
N ARG A 45 17.98 1.97 17.15
CA ARG A 45 19.33 1.39 17.04
C ARG A 45 19.42 0.41 15.88
N ILE A 46 20.58 0.40 15.23
CA ILE A 46 21.01 -0.67 14.32
C ILE A 46 21.83 -1.68 15.12
N GLY A 47 21.79 -2.96 14.74
CA GLY A 47 22.68 -3.97 15.28
C GLY A 47 22.11 -4.83 16.42
N LEU A 48 20.79 -4.83 16.65
CA LEU A 48 20.21 -5.77 17.63
C LEU A 48 20.24 -7.18 17.05
N LYS A 49 20.55 -8.17 17.89
CA LYS A 49 20.55 -9.58 17.49
C LYS A 49 19.15 -9.98 17.00
N VAL A 50 19.10 -10.59 15.84
CA VAL A 50 17.89 -11.15 15.22
C VAL A 50 18.06 -12.65 15.18
N ASN A 51 17.11 -13.35 15.77
CA ASN A 51 17.17 -14.80 15.94
C ASN A 51 16.16 -15.52 15.04
N ALA A 52 16.49 -16.74 14.63
CA ALA A 52 15.56 -17.62 13.90
C ALA A 52 14.33 -17.90 14.77
N SER A 53 13.15 -17.66 14.20
CA SER A 53 11.87 -17.77 14.90
C SER A 53 11.48 -19.24 15.08
N ALA A 54 11.92 -20.12 14.18
CA ALA A 54 11.79 -21.56 14.29
C ALA A 54 12.95 -22.26 13.58
N SER A 55 13.16 -23.55 13.88
CA SER A 55 14.15 -24.37 13.17
C SER A 55 13.76 -24.55 11.70
N GLY A 56 14.75 -24.69 10.83
CA GLY A 56 14.55 -24.80 9.39
C GLY A 56 15.87 -24.66 8.65
N PHE A 57 15.83 -24.03 7.49
CA PHE A 57 17.03 -23.68 6.73
C PHE A 57 16.84 -22.35 6.00
N VAL A 58 17.94 -21.66 5.73
CA VAL A 58 17.92 -20.43 4.92
C VAL A 58 17.63 -20.80 3.47
N SER A 59 16.41 -20.53 3.01
CA SER A 59 15.94 -20.92 1.67
C SER A 59 16.13 -19.84 0.62
N ARG A 60 16.28 -18.57 1.05
CA ARG A 60 16.58 -17.45 0.17
C ARG A 60 17.31 -16.34 0.91
N ILE A 61 18.25 -15.73 0.20
CA ILE A 61 18.96 -14.54 0.64
C ILE A 61 18.86 -13.52 -0.48
N LYS A 62 18.45 -12.29 -0.16
CA LYS A 62 18.40 -11.20 -1.14
C LYS A 62 19.09 -9.97 -0.60
N ILE A 63 20.09 -9.49 -1.34
CA ILE A 63 20.83 -8.25 -1.06
C ILE A 63 20.55 -7.28 -2.19
N ALA A 64 19.91 -6.15 -1.88
CA ALA A 64 19.60 -5.10 -2.84
C ALA A 64 19.75 -3.71 -2.21
N HIS A 65 19.90 -2.67 -3.04
CA HIS A 65 19.95 -1.28 -2.56
C HIS A 65 18.58 -0.77 -2.10
N TYR A 66 17.49 -1.32 -2.66
CA TYR A 66 16.11 -0.88 -2.43
C TYR A 66 15.22 -2.03 -1.94
N GLY A 67 13.95 -1.74 -1.65
CA GLY A 67 13.01 -2.75 -1.15
C GLY A 67 13.39 -3.21 0.25
N TYR A 68 13.52 -4.52 0.48
CA TYR A 68 13.91 -5.07 1.78
C TYR A 68 15.38 -4.87 2.15
N GLY A 69 16.23 -4.39 1.24
CA GLY A 69 17.65 -4.22 1.53
C GLY A 69 18.34 -5.58 1.62
N LYS A 70 18.92 -5.87 2.79
CA LYS A 70 19.37 -7.22 3.14
C LYS A 70 18.21 -8.01 3.76
N ALA A 71 17.78 -9.06 3.09
CA ALA A 71 16.70 -9.92 3.51
C ALA A 71 17.11 -11.39 3.60
N LEU A 72 16.64 -12.06 4.65
CA LEU A 72 16.83 -13.48 4.92
C LEU A 72 15.47 -14.18 4.97
N TYR A 73 15.35 -15.32 4.30
CA TYR A 73 14.16 -16.15 4.28
C TYR A 73 14.51 -17.51 4.86
N ILE A 74 13.74 -17.98 5.83
CA ILE A 74 13.95 -19.28 6.46
C ILE A 74 12.70 -20.13 6.23
N THR A 75 12.84 -21.25 5.54
CA THR A 75 11.74 -22.19 5.32
C THR A 75 11.74 -23.25 6.41
N HIS A 76 10.56 -23.52 6.95
CA HIS A 76 10.36 -24.38 8.11
C HIS A 76 9.69 -25.71 7.72
N PRO A 77 9.96 -26.80 8.45
CA PRO A 77 9.35 -28.11 8.19
C PRO A 77 7.81 -28.14 8.19
N ASN A 78 7.16 -27.17 8.84
CA ASN A 78 5.70 -27.05 8.87
C ASN A 78 5.09 -26.37 7.61
N GLY A 79 5.92 -26.01 6.62
CA GLY A 79 5.48 -25.46 5.34
C GLY A 79 5.32 -23.93 5.30
N TYR A 80 5.68 -23.23 6.37
CA TYR A 80 5.73 -21.76 6.39
C TYR A 80 7.17 -21.25 6.18
N THR A 81 7.27 -19.99 5.76
CA THR A 81 8.54 -19.27 5.61
C THR A 81 8.52 -18.03 6.49
N THR A 82 9.58 -17.79 7.28
CA THR A 82 9.79 -16.52 7.98
C THR A 82 10.71 -15.62 7.16
N VAL A 83 10.44 -14.31 7.17
CA VAL A 83 11.24 -13.32 6.45
C VAL A 83 11.74 -12.25 7.40
N TYR A 84 13.01 -11.91 7.28
CA TYR A 84 13.70 -10.90 8.08
C TYR A 84 14.32 -9.88 7.14
N ALA A 85 13.92 -8.62 7.23
CA ALA A 85 14.32 -7.58 6.29
C ALA A 85 14.87 -6.32 6.98
N HIS A 86 15.45 -5.45 6.15
CA HIS A 86 16.18 -4.24 6.54
C HIS A 86 17.42 -4.52 7.40
N LEU A 87 17.98 -5.73 7.31
CA LEU A 87 19.09 -6.19 8.14
C LEU A 87 20.35 -5.38 7.86
N SER A 88 21.19 -5.15 8.86
CA SER A 88 22.48 -4.47 8.69
C SER A 88 23.58 -5.47 8.29
N LYS A 89 23.60 -6.61 8.97
CA LYS A 89 24.57 -7.69 8.80
C LYS A 89 23.90 -9.02 9.08
N LEU A 90 24.39 -10.09 8.47
CA LEU A 90 23.94 -11.46 8.73
C LEU A 90 24.87 -12.12 9.76
N SER A 91 24.51 -13.31 10.25
CA SER A 91 25.38 -14.07 11.15
C SER A 91 26.74 -14.35 10.47
N PRO A 92 27.83 -14.57 11.24
CA PRO A 92 29.15 -14.77 10.64
C PRO A 92 29.19 -15.87 9.56
N GLU A 93 28.47 -16.97 9.76
CA GLU A 93 28.37 -18.07 8.81
C GLU A 93 27.65 -17.67 7.51
N ILE A 94 26.47 -17.07 7.63
CA ILE A 94 25.67 -16.64 6.48
C ILE A 94 26.37 -15.50 5.71
N GLU A 95 26.99 -14.55 6.42
CA GLU A 95 27.74 -13.46 5.80
C GLU A 95 28.97 -13.98 5.03
N ALA A 96 29.68 -14.99 5.55
CA ALA A 96 30.79 -15.63 4.84
C ALA A 96 30.33 -16.34 3.56
N TYR A 97 29.20 -17.07 3.62
CA TYR A 97 28.58 -17.69 2.44
C TYR A 97 28.27 -16.66 1.35
N ILE A 98 27.65 -15.54 1.73
CA ILE A 98 27.26 -14.49 0.77
C ILE A 98 28.47 -13.75 0.23
N LYS A 99 29.43 -13.35 1.07
CA LYS A 99 30.64 -12.65 0.62
C LYS A 99 31.33 -13.47 -0.46
N LYS A 100 31.52 -14.78 -0.25
CA LYS A 100 32.10 -15.68 -1.26
C LYS A 100 31.35 -15.60 -2.60
N LYS A 101 30.02 -15.67 -2.57
CA LYS A 101 29.17 -15.61 -3.78
C LYS A 101 29.17 -14.24 -4.46
N GLN A 102 29.21 -13.15 -3.72
CA GLN A 102 29.32 -11.80 -4.26
C GLN A 102 30.65 -11.57 -4.96
N TYR A 103 31.76 -12.07 -4.41
CA TYR A 103 33.07 -12.02 -5.06
C TYR A 103 33.11 -12.89 -6.33
N GLU A 104 32.55 -14.10 -6.29
CA GLU A 104 32.41 -14.97 -7.48
C GLU A 104 31.60 -14.30 -8.60
N ALA A 105 30.56 -13.52 -8.25
CA ALA A 105 29.70 -12.83 -9.20
C ALA A 105 30.14 -11.40 -9.56
N GLU A 106 31.19 -10.89 -8.90
CA GLU A 106 31.62 -9.47 -8.97
C GLU A 106 30.47 -8.47 -8.79
N SER A 107 29.47 -8.80 -7.96
CA SER A 107 28.25 -8.02 -7.79
C SER A 107 27.88 -7.86 -6.32
N TYR A 108 27.53 -6.64 -5.93
CA TYR A 108 26.94 -6.37 -4.62
C TYR A 108 25.51 -6.89 -4.52
N GLU A 109 24.66 -6.59 -5.51
CA GLU A 109 23.30 -7.12 -5.51
C GLU A 109 23.34 -8.60 -5.89
N ILE A 110 22.75 -9.43 -5.04
CA ILE A 110 22.73 -10.87 -5.24
C ILE A 110 21.46 -11.48 -4.67
N GLU A 111 21.01 -12.55 -5.31
CA GLU A 111 19.89 -13.35 -4.88
C GLU A 111 20.31 -14.83 -4.93
N LEU A 112 20.27 -15.49 -3.77
CA LEU A 112 20.77 -16.84 -3.58
C LEU A 112 19.66 -17.72 -2.98
N PHE A 113 19.71 -19.01 -3.31
CA PHE A 113 18.75 -20.03 -2.85
C PHE A 113 19.51 -21.23 -2.26
N PRO A 114 20.03 -21.13 -1.03
CA PRO A 114 20.80 -22.21 -0.41
C PRO A 114 19.95 -23.46 -0.19
N THR A 115 20.59 -24.64 -0.21
CA THR A 115 19.93 -25.91 0.12
C THR A 115 19.83 -26.12 1.65
N PRO A 116 18.97 -27.05 2.13
CA PRO A 116 18.87 -27.37 3.56
C PRO A 116 20.18 -27.80 4.21
N GLU A 117 21.09 -28.40 3.44
CA GLU A 117 22.40 -28.86 3.91
C GLU A 117 23.44 -27.73 3.95
N GLU A 118 23.26 -26.67 3.16
CA GLU A 118 24.22 -25.56 3.09
C GLU A 118 24.10 -24.61 4.28
N LEU A 119 22.87 -24.26 4.69
CA LEU A 119 22.59 -23.30 5.76
C LEU A 119 21.39 -23.72 6.63
N PRO A 120 21.47 -24.83 7.38
CA PRO A 120 20.48 -25.19 8.38
C PRO A 120 20.51 -24.20 9.55
N VAL A 121 19.36 -23.97 10.20
CA VAL A 121 19.26 -23.10 11.38
C VAL A 121 18.35 -23.71 12.45
N THR A 122 18.65 -23.41 13.70
CA THR A 122 17.86 -23.84 14.87
C THR A 122 17.04 -22.69 15.44
N GLN A 123 15.88 -22.98 16.04
CA GLN A 123 15.08 -21.95 16.71
C GLN A 123 15.92 -21.21 17.78
N GLY A 124 15.87 -19.88 17.77
CA GLY A 124 16.61 -19.03 18.69
C GLY A 124 18.06 -18.74 18.27
N GLU A 125 18.56 -19.38 17.21
CA GLU A 125 19.89 -19.14 16.67
C GLU A 125 20.04 -17.72 16.12
N LEU A 126 21.20 -17.09 16.35
CA LEU A 126 21.52 -15.79 15.77
C LEU A 126 21.70 -15.92 14.25
N VAL A 127 20.79 -15.33 13.49
CA VAL A 127 20.83 -15.34 12.02
C VAL A 127 21.20 -14.00 11.42
N ALA A 128 20.97 -12.90 12.15
CA ALA A 128 21.26 -11.57 11.63
C ALA A 128 21.33 -10.49 12.72
N TYR A 129 21.55 -9.26 12.27
CA TYR A 129 21.47 -8.06 13.07
C TYR A 129 20.50 -7.06 12.43
N SER A 130 19.62 -6.47 13.23
CA SER A 130 18.64 -5.49 12.78
C SER A 130 19.32 -4.27 12.14
N GLY A 131 18.63 -3.55 11.26
CA GLY A 131 19.27 -2.49 10.50
C GLY A 131 18.32 -1.43 9.98
N ASN A 132 18.75 -0.83 8.87
CA ASN A 132 18.03 0.21 8.15
C ASN A 132 18.36 0.15 6.64
N THR A 133 18.70 -1.03 6.12
CA THR A 133 19.05 -1.20 4.70
C THR A 133 17.80 -1.22 3.82
N GLY A 134 17.96 -0.93 2.53
CA GLY A 134 16.84 -0.89 1.59
C GLY A 134 15.97 0.35 1.76
N SER A 135 14.68 0.21 1.44
CA SER A 135 13.69 1.28 1.51
C SER A 135 13.08 1.37 2.91
N SER A 136 13.88 1.81 3.90
CA SER A 136 13.47 1.97 5.29
C SER A 136 13.55 3.44 5.76
N GLY A 137 12.50 3.90 6.44
CA GLY A 137 12.43 5.27 6.98
C GLY A 137 13.17 5.49 8.31
N GLY A 138 13.60 4.41 8.97
CA GLY A 138 14.36 4.46 10.22
C GLY A 138 14.61 3.06 10.79
N PRO A 139 15.55 2.87 11.74
CA PRO A 139 15.95 1.54 12.20
C PRO A 139 14.80 0.72 12.78
N HIS A 140 14.58 -0.47 12.21
CA HIS A 140 13.61 -1.47 12.65
C HIS A 140 13.96 -2.86 12.09
N LEU A 141 13.27 -3.90 12.56
CA LEU A 141 13.22 -5.21 11.90
C LEU A 141 11.88 -5.36 11.22
N HIS A 142 11.87 -5.61 9.91
CA HIS A 142 10.66 -6.06 9.23
C HIS A 142 10.58 -7.59 9.29
N PHE A 143 9.48 -8.12 9.83
CA PHE A 143 9.29 -9.55 10.06
C PHE A 143 7.98 -10.06 9.44
N GLU A 144 8.07 -11.14 8.67
CA GLU A 144 6.90 -11.77 8.04
C GLU A 144 6.83 -13.26 8.34
N ILE A 145 5.61 -13.80 8.24
CA ILE A 145 5.36 -15.23 8.11
C ILE A 145 4.54 -15.41 6.82
N ARG A 146 4.96 -16.34 5.95
CA ARG A 146 4.32 -16.63 4.67
C ARG A 146 3.90 -18.10 4.60
N ASN A 147 2.80 -18.38 3.91
CA ASN A 147 2.44 -19.74 3.54
C ASN A 147 3.25 -20.23 2.32
N LYS A 148 3.02 -21.50 1.94
CA LYS A 148 3.65 -22.15 0.78
C LYS A 148 3.45 -21.44 -0.57
N ASP A 149 2.40 -20.61 -0.69
CA ASP A 149 2.09 -19.83 -1.89
C ASP A 149 2.74 -18.43 -1.82
N GLU A 150 3.64 -18.21 -0.84
CA GLU A 150 4.31 -16.95 -0.55
C GLU A 150 3.36 -15.80 -0.16
N HIS A 151 2.11 -16.12 0.21
CA HIS A 151 1.19 -15.11 0.73
C HIS A 151 1.59 -14.74 2.16
N PRO A 152 1.84 -13.45 2.45
CA PRO A 152 2.10 -12.99 3.80
C PRO A 152 0.83 -13.12 4.66
N ILE A 153 1.03 -13.59 5.89
CA ILE A 153 -0.01 -13.77 6.91
C ILE A 153 0.39 -12.94 8.13
N ASN A 154 -0.58 -12.34 8.81
CA ASN A 154 -0.35 -11.56 10.02
C ASN A 154 0.43 -12.39 11.06
N PRO A 155 1.69 -12.03 11.39
CA PRO A 155 2.51 -12.85 12.31
C PRO A 155 1.92 -12.98 13.71
N MET A 156 1.05 -12.05 14.13
CA MET A 156 0.39 -12.12 15.43
C MET A 156 -0.52 -13.36 15.55
N LEU A 157 -1.00 -13.90 14.43
CA LEU A 157 -1.75 -15.16 14.37
C LEU A 157 -0.93 -16.38 14.80
N PHE A 158 0.40 -16.29 14.82
CA PHE A 158 1.32 -17.40 15.11
C PHE A 158 1.97 -17.29 16.50
N GLY A 159 1.32 -16.59 17.44
CA GLY A 159 1.84 -16.41 18.80
C GLY A 159 2.84 -15.28 18.98
N ILE A 160 3.13 -14.49 17.93
CA ILE A 160 3.94 -13.26 18.05
C ILE A 160 3.13 -12.20 18.80
N ASP A 161 3.36 -12.14 20.10
CA ASP A 161 2.53 -11.36 21.00
C ASP A 161 2.95 -9.89 21.10
N ILE A 162 1.98 -8.99 20.93
CA ILE A 162 2.14 -7.54 21.09
C ILE A 162 1.15 -7.07 22.15
N LEU A 163 1.65 -6.36 23.16
CA LEU A 163 0.82 -5.79 24.22
C LEU A 163 -0.12 -4.71 23.67
N ASP A 164 -1.41 -4.97 23.73
CA ASP A 164 -2.44 -4.04 23.28
C ASP A 164 -3.78 -4.21 24.02
N THR A 165 -4.13 -3.19 24.81
CA THR A 165 -5.39 -3.10 25.56
C THR A 165 -6.30 -1.99 25.03
N LYS A 166 -5.90 -1.30 23.95
CA LYS A 166 -6.58 -0.09 23.48
C LYS A 166 -7.51 -0.41 22.32
N ALA A 167 -8.72 0.14 22.36
CA ALA A 167 -9.62 0.03 21.22
C ALA A 167 -9.16 0.94 20.06
N PRO A 168 -9.35 0.51 18.79
CA PRO A 168 -9.06 1.34 17.63
C PRO A 168 -9.77 2.69 17.64
N VAL A 169 -9.11 3.73 17.12
CA VAL A 169 -9.66 5.08 17.06
C VAL A 169 -10.29 5.34 15.69
N VAL A 170 -11.56 5.75 15.69
CA VAL A 170 -12.26 6.26 14.51
C VAL A 170 -12.00 7.76 14.39
N GLN A 171 -11.33 8.17 13.31
CA GLN A 171 -10.98 9.58 13.07
C GLN A 171 -12.05 10.32 12.26
N SER A 172 -12.63 9.66 11.26
CA SER A 172 -13.66 10.26 10.42
C SER A 172 -14.54 9.22 9.74
N LEU A 173 -15.79 9.60 9.51
CA LEU A 173 -16.76 8.85 8.73
C LEU A 173 -17.29 9.73 7.59
N TYR A 174 -17.46 9.13 6.42
CA TYR A 174 -18.00 9.77 5.23
C TYR A 174 -19.10 8.90 4.62
N VAL A 175 -20.06 9.56 3.99
CA VAL A 175 -21.16 8.92 3.26
C VAL A 175 -21.14 9.40 1.80
N TYR A 176 -21.41 8.46 0.89
CA TYR A 176 -21.28 8.61 -0.55
C TYR A 176 -22.60 8.23 -1.22
N PRO A 177 -23.31 9.17 -1.86
CA PRO A 177 -24.29 8.83 -2.88
C PRO A 177 -23.57 8.19 -4.07
N LEU A 178 -24.02 7.02 -4.53
CA LEU A 178 -23.31 6.24 -5.56
C LEU A 178 -23.90 6.39 -6.97
N ASP A 179 -25.18 6.79 -7.06
CA ASP A 179 -25.88 6.93 -8.34
C ASP A 179 -26.34 8.38 -8.55
N SER A 180 -26.69 8.74 -9.77
CA SER A 180 -27.25 10.08 -10.09
C SER A 180 -28.61 10.34 -9.42
N THR A 181 -29.30 9.28 -8.99
CA THR A 181 -30.58 9.35 -8.29
C THR A 181 -30.46 9.18 -6.78
N SER A 182 -29.25 9.01 -6.25
CA SER A 182 -29.00 8.84 -4.82
C SER A 182 -28.74 10.18 -4.14
N PHE A 183 -29.33 10.41 -2.98
CA PHE A 183 -29.13 11.65 -2.23
C PHE A 183 -28.93 11.35 -0.76
N VAL A 184 -28.06 12.13 -0.12
CA VAL A 184 -27.85 12.12 1.32
C VAL A 184 -27.96 13.55 1.82
N ASN A 185 -28.80 13.79 2.81
CA ASN A 185 -29.14 15.12 3.32
C ASN A 185 -29.43 16.11 2.17
N LYS A 186 -30.23 15.63 1.19
CA LYS A 186 -30.64 16.32 -0.05
C LYS A 186 -29.56 16.54 -1.11
N LYS A 187 -28.31 16.11 -0.90
CA LYS A 187 -27.20 16.35 -1.83
C LYS A 187 -26.71 15.05 -2.49
N ASN A 188 -26.46 15.10 -3.80
CA ASN A 188 -25.74 14.05 -4.54
C ASN A 188 -24.22 14.31 -4.49
N LYS A 189 -23.66 14.35 -3.28
CA LYS A 189 -22.22 14.55 -3.06
C LYS A 189 -21.76 13.87 -1.78
N LYS A 190 -20.51 13.40 -1.80
CA LYS A 190 -19.78 12.94 -0.61
C LYS A 190 -19.90 13.95 0.52
N GLN A 191 -20.20 13.46 1.72
CA GLN A 191 -20.34 14.27 2.93
C GLN A 191 -19.61 13.63 4.10
N LYS A 192 -18.98 14.46 4.94
CA LYS A 192 -18.44 14.02 6.23
C LYS A 192 -19.61 13.90 7.21
N VAL A 193 -19.68 12.78 7.92
CA VAL A 193 -20.70 12.52 8.92
C VAL A 193 -20.16 12.87 10.30
N ARG A 194 -20.92 13.63 11.08
CA ARG A 194 -20.50 13.99 12.44
C ARG A 194 -20.56 12.77 13.35
N LEU A 195 -19.42 12.45 13.97
CA LEU A 195 -19.31 11.42 15.01
C LEU A 195 -19.53 12.08 16.38
N VAL A 196 -20.42 11.51 17.18
CA VAL A 196 -20.70 11.90 18.57
C VAL A 196 -20.21 10.78 19.48
N PRO A 197 -19.16 11.01 20.29
CA PRO A 197 -18.63 9.98 21.19
C PRO A 197 -19.62 9.70 22.33
N LEU A 198 -19.69 8.42 22.71
CA LEU A 198 -20.42 7.92 23.85
C LEU A 198 -19.45 7.66 25.02
N LYS A 199 -19.99 7.56 26.24
CA LYS A 199 -19.18 7.37 27.47
C LYS A 199 -18.34 6.08 27.44
N ASN A 200 -18.76 5.07 26.68
CA ASN A 200 -18.08 3.79 26.55
C ASN A 200 -17.02 3.75 25.43
N GLY A 201 -16.76 4.88 24.75
CA GLY A 201 -15.80 4.95 23.65
C GLY A 201 -16.38 4.67 22.25
N ASP A 202 -17.64 4.22 22.16
CA ASP A 202 -18.34 4.07 20.89
C ASP A 202 -18.82 5.42 20.34
N PHE A 203 -19.35 5.41 19.11
CA PHE A 203 -19.89 6.58 18.44
C PHE A 203 -21.33 6.36 18.00
N VAL A 204 -22.12 7.43 18.05
CA VAL A 204 -23.36 7.58 17.30
C VAL A 204 -23.20 8.74 16.31
N THR A 205 -23.92 8.71 15.19
CA THR A 205 -23.95 9.86 14.28
C THR A 205 -25.21 10.68 14.46
N GLU A 206 -25.20 11.89 13.90
CA GLU A 206 -26.45 12.55 13.56
C GLU A 206 -27.31 11.67 12.65
N LYS A 207 -28.63 11.88 12.68
CA LYS A 207 -29.55 11.18 11.79
C LYS A 207 -29.29 11.62 10.35
N ILE A 208 -29.23 10.64 9.44
CA ILE A 208 -29.01 10.87 8.02
C ILE A 208 -30.33 10.65 7.28
N ASP A 209 -30.74 11.62 6.46
CA ASP A 209 -31.80 11.41 5.48
C ASP A 209 -31.16 10.94 4.17
N ALA A 210 -31.62 9.82 3.59
CA ALA A 210 -31.07 9.29 2.36
C ALA A 210 -32.12 8.64 1.45
N ILE A 211 -31.79 8.49 0.18
CA ILE A 211 -32.55 7.73 -0.82
C ILE A 211 -31.59 7.18 -1.88
N GLY A 212 -31.88 6.00 -2.42
CA GLY A 212 -31.06 5.34 -3.45
C GLY A 212 -29.89 4.54 -2.86
N ASN A 213 -28.92 4.21 -3.72
CA ASN A 213 -27.70 3.50 -3.32
C ASN A 213 -26.68 4.45 -2.70
N ILE A 214 -26.25 4.13 -1.48
CA ILE A 214 -25.23 4.86 -0.75
C ILE A 214 -24.14 3.91 -0.25
N GLY A 215 -22.92 4.44 -0.09
CA GLY A 215 -21.80 3.76 0.54
C GLY A 215 -21.23 4.59 1.68
N PHE A 216 -20.44 3.96 2.54
CA PHE A 216 -19.70 4.63 3.60
C PHE A 216 -18.19 4.49 3.39
N GLY A 217 -17.43 5.41 3.97
CA GLY A 217 -15.99 5.30 4.05
C GLY A 217 -15.50 5.83 5.39
N ILE A 218 -14.45 5.23 5.92
CA ILE A 218 -13.98 5.45 7.28
C ILE A 218 -12.47 5.67 7.28
N LYS A 219 -12.00 6.51 8.21
CA LYS A 219 -10.60 6.60 8.58
C LYS A 219 -10.44 6.11 10.00
N THR A 220 -9.62 5.09 10.17
CA THR A 220 -9.32 4.48 11.45
C THR A 220 -7.82 4.41 11.65
N ILE A 221 -7.41 4.38 12.90
CA ILE A 221 -6.07 4.00 13.31
C ILE A 221 -6.17 3.07 14.50
N ASP A 222 -5.14 2.27 14.70
CA ASP A 222 -4.90 1.54 15.93
C ASP A 222 -3.68 2.12 16.66
N ARG A 223 -3.60 1.90 17.99
CA ARG A 223 -2.47 2.32 18.83
C ARG A 223 -2.26 1.31 19.94
N GLN A 224 -1.13 0.61 19.91
CA GLN A 224 -0.77 -0.32 20.99
C GLN A 224 -0.33 0.42 22.26
N ASP A 225 -0.19 -0.31 23.36
CA ASP A 225 0.13 0.28 24.68
C ASP A 225 1.45 1.03 24.70
N LEU A 226 2.50 0.40 24.15
CA LEU A 226 3.88 0.91 24.16
C LEU A 226 4.25 1.64 22.86
N ALA A 227 3.29 1.88 21.96
CA ALA A 227 3.51 2.51 20.66
C ALA A 227 2.58 3.72 20.48
N GLY A 228 3.14 4.94 20.51
CA GLY A 228 2.38 6.18 20.27
C GLY A 228 2.09 6.50 18.80
N ASN A 229 2.73 5.79 17.86
CA ASN A 229 2.46 5.91 16.42
C ASN A 229 1.08 5.34 16.07
N SER A 230 0.59 5.71 14.88
CA SER A 230 -0.63 5.12 14.32
C SER A 230 -0.26 3.82 13.61
N ASN A 231 -1.05 2.78 13.81
CA ASN A 231 -0.95 1.51 13.11
C ASN A 231 -2.27 1.19 12.38
N GLY A 232 -2.23 0.21 11.48
CA GLY A 232 -3.42 -0.35 10.84
C GLY A 232 -4.28 -1.16 11.82
N VAL A 233 -5.61 -1.08 11.64
CA VAL A 233 -6.59 -1.92 12.35
C VAL A 233 -6.60 -3.34 11.78
N TYR A 234 -7.15 -4.30 12.52
CA TYR A 234 -7.15 -5.71 12.12
C TYR A 234 -8.44 -6.15 11.39
N ASN A 235 -9.58 -5.56 11.73
CA ASN A 235 -10.85 -5.94 11.13
C ASN A 235 -11.83 -4.77 11.09
N ILE A 236 -12.61 -4.68 10.01
CA ILE A 236 -13.74 -3.75 9.90
C ILE A 236 -14.96 -4.53 9.42
N GLN A 237 -16.01 -4.55 10.22
CA GLN A 237 -17.28 -5.22 9.92
C GLN A 237 -18.42 -4.21 9.88
N THR A 238 -19.41 -4.45 9.03
CA THR A 238 -20.59 -3.62 8.93
C THR A 238 -21.86 -4.46 8.94
N VAL A 239 -22.90 -3.92 9.55
CA VAL A 239 -24.19 -4.58 9.78
C VAL A 239 -25.30 -3.59 9.46
N ILE A 240 -26.31 -4.00 8.70
CA ILE A 240 -27.50 -3.21 8.40
C ILE A 240 -28.73 -3.96 8.93
N ASN A 241 -29.49 -3.32 9.82
CA ASN A 241 -30.71 -3.91 10.42
C ASN A 241 -30.48 -5.30 11.03
N GLY A 242 -29.32 -5.51 11.65
CA GLY A 242 -28.92 -6.79 12.26
C GLY A 242 -28.30 -7.80 11.30
N LEU A 243 -28.34 -7.56 9.98
CA LEU A 243 -27.77 -8.44 8.97
C LEU A 243 -26.36 -7.98 8.58
N ARG A 244 -25.42 -8.92 8.47
CA ARG A 244 -24.06 -8.64 8.04
C ARG A 244 -24.04 -8.11 6.60
N ASN A 245 -23.33 -7.00 6.38
CA ASN A 245 -23.30 -6.28 5.11
C ASN A 245 -21.94 -6.39 4.41
N PHE A 246 -20.85 -6.12 5.13
CA PHE A 246 -19.49 -6.04 4.58
C PHE A 246 -18.46 -6.34 5.66
N GLU A 247 -17.35 -6.99 5.31
CA GLU A 247 -16.19 -7.19 6.19
C GLU A 247 -14.89 -7.01 5.39
N ILE A 248 -13.90 -6.37 6.00
CA ILE A 248 -12.49 -6.38 5.60
C ILE A 248 -11.70 -7.05 6.72
N ASP A 249 -10.96 -8.09 6.37
CA ASP A 249 -10.23 -8.94 7.32
C ASP A 249 -8.72 -8.94 6.98
N PHE A 250 -7.92 -8.28 7.82
CA PHE A 250 -6.48 -8.08 7.59
C PHE A 250 -5.64 -9.25 8.13
N LYS A 251 -5.93 -10.46 7.66
CA LYS A 251 -5.24 -11.70 8.07
C LYS A 251 -4.18 -12.17 7.10
N GLU A 252 -4.47 -12.14 5.82
CA GLU A 252 -3.63 -12.66 4.73
C GLU A 252 -3.97 -11.88 3.46
N PHE A 253 -2.99 -11.67 2.60
CA PHE A 253 -3.22 -11.15 1.25
C PHE A 253 -2.19 -11.72 0.27
N SER A 254 -2.48 -11.64 -1.03
CA SER A 254 -1.51 -11.97 -2.09
C SER A 254 -0.76 -10.72 -2.55
N PHE A 255 0.55 -10.82 -2.82
CA PHE A 255 1.29 -9.69 -3.38
C PHE A 255 0.70 -9.19 -4.71
N ASP A 256 0.08 -10.08 -5.50
CA ASP A 256 -0.51 -9.75 -6.80
C ASP A 256 -1.72 -8.83 -6.71
N GLU A 257 -2.43 -8.85 -5.59
CA GLU A 257 -3.60 -8.00 -5.36
C GLU A 257 -3.26 -6.67 -4.69
N THR A 258 -2.03 -6.49 -4.20
CA THR A 258 -1.60 -5.27 -3.48
C THR A 258 -1.75 -4.00 -4.31
N LYS A 259 -1.66 -4.13 -5.65
CA LYS A 259 -1.90 -3.05 -6.63
C LYS A 259 -3.30 -2.44 -6.53
N HIS A 260 -4.26 -3.16 -5.94
CA HIS A 260 -5.65 -2.75 -5.78
C HIS A 260 -5.91 -1.90 -4.54
N ILE A 261 -4.90 -1.66 -3.70
CA ILE A 261 -5.02 -0.81 -2.50
C ILE A 261 -5.62 0.58 -2.79
N ASN A 262 -5.32 1.15 -3.96
CA ASN A 262 -5.83 2.47 -4.34
C ASN A 262 -7.32 2.44 -4.70
N ALA A 263 -7.89 1.27 -5.01
CA ALA A 263 -9.34 1.07 -5.18
C ALA A 263 -10.04 0.82 -3.84
N LEU A 264 -9.32 0.36 -2.80
CA LEU A 264 -9.85 0.22 -1.44
C LEU A 264 -10.11 1.59 -0.77
N ILE A 265 -9.45 2.65 -1.23
CA ILE A 265 -9.58 3.99 -0.65
C ILE A 265 -10.36 4.97 -1.54
N ASP A 266 -10.78 6.09 -0.95
CA ASP A 266 -11.15 7.29 -1.71
C ASP A 266 -9.86 7.95 -2.26
N TYR A 267 -9.42 7.50 -3.44
CA TYR A 267 -8.18 7.94 -4.08
C TYR A 267 -8.17 9.44 -4.41
N GLU A 268 -9.29 9.99 -4.91
CA GLU A 268 -9.45 11.43 -5.16
C GLU A 268 -9.24 12.22 -3.86
N HIS A 269 -9.85 11.78 -2.77
CA HIS A 269 -9.65 12.43 -1.46
C HIS A 269 -8.22 12.32 -0.96
N PHE A 270 -7.58 11.15 -1.12
CA PHE A 270 -6.19 10.96 -0.74
C PHE A 270 -5.26 11.91 -1.51
N LYS A 271 -5.48 12.08 -2.81
CA LYS A 271 -4.64 12.91 -3.67
C LYS A 271 -4.81 14.40 -3.40
N THR A 272 -6.04 14.83 -3.12
CA THR A 272 -6.38 16.24 -2.92
C THR A 272 -6.25 16.70 -1.46
N LYS A 273 -6.42 15.81 -0.48
CA LYS A 273 -6.45 16.14 0.96
C LYS A 273 -5.40 15.40 1.80
N ARG A 274 -4.65 14.47 1.22
CA ARG A 274 -3.65 13.64 1.93
C ARG A 274 -4.24 12.85 3.10
N GLU A 275 -5.54 12.54 3.04
CA GLU A 275 -6.26 11.72 4.00
C GLU A 275 -6.70 10.41 3.33
N ARG A 276 -6.37 9.27 3.93
CA ARG A 276 -6.81 7.95 3.44
C ARG A 276 -8.14 7.57 4.08
N ILE A 277 -9.19 7.54 3.28
CA ILE A 277 -10.51 7.04 3.68
C ILE A 277 -10.69 5.66 3.06
N GLN A 278 -10.84 4.62 3.87
CA GLN A 278 -11.14 3.27 3.42
C GLN A 278 -12.62 3.18 3.05
N ARG A 279 -12.95 2.63 1.89
CA ARG A 279 -14.34 2.40 1.48
C ARG A 279 -14.88 1.18 2.20
N LEU A 280 -16.10 1.28 2.70
CA LEU A 280 -16.87 0.19 3.32
C LEU A 280 -17.83 -0.47 2.31
N TYR A 281 -17.44 -0.42 1.03
CA TYR A 281 -18.09 -1.03 -0.10
C TYR A 281 -17.03 -1.33 -1.16
N ARG A 282 -17.26 -2.40 -1.93
CA ARG A 282 -16.33 -2.90 -2.94
C ARG A 282 -16.59 -2.22 -4.28
N GLN A 283 -15.54 -1.69 -4.89
CA GLN A 283 -15.48 -1.41 -6.33
C GLN A 283 -15.00 -2.68 -7.07
N ASP A 284 -15.08 -2.72 -8.41
CA ASP A 284 -14.66 -3.88 -9.19
C ASP A 284 -13.14 -4.15 -9.09
N ASN A 285 -12.72 -4.79 -7.99
CA ASN A 285 -11.34 -5.15 -7.67
C ASN A 285 -11.33 -6.50 -6.94
N GLN A 286 -10.22 -7.25 -7.03
CA GLN A 286 -10.15 -8.65 -6.58
C GLN A 286 -9.48 -8.83 -5.22
N LEU A 287 -9.65 -7.88 -4.28
CA LEU A 287 -9.02 -8.00 -2.95
C LEU A 287 -9.62 -9.16 -2.13
N SER A 288 -8.78 -10.12 -1.77
CA SER A 288 -9.09 -11.29 -0.93
C SER A 288 -9.45 -10.93 0.53
N LEU A 289 -9.08 -9.72 0.96
CA LEU A 289 -9.39 -9.12 2.26
C LEU A 289 -10.91 -8.95 2.49
N TYR A 290 -11.72 -8.85 1.43
CA TYR A 290 -13.17 -8.72 1.56
C TYR A 290 -13.81 -10.07 1.91
N LYS A 291 -14.63 -10.12 2.98
CA LYS A 291 -15.34 -11.35 3.42
C LYS A 291 -16.86 -11.12 3.48
N SER A 292 -17.64 -12.11 3.02
CA SER A 292 -19.12 -12.16 2.99
C SER A 292 -19.77 -10.81 2.66
N VAL A 293 -20.03 -10.57 1.38
CA VAL A 293 -20.41 -9.23 0.92
C VAL A 293 -21.82 -9.24 0.32
N SER A 294 -22.80 -8.79 1.10
CA SER A 294 -24.15 -8.50 0.58
C SER A 294 -24.09 -7.22 -0.24
N ASN A 295 -24.57 -7.26 -1.48
CA ASN A 295 -24.63 -6.10 -2.38
C ASN A 295 -23.34 -5.26 -2.43
N ASN A 296 -22.16 -5.90 -2.39
CA ASN A 296 -20.86 -5.23 -2.37
C ASN A 296 -20.68 -4.18 -1.24
N GLY A 297 -21.42 -4.29 -0.13
CA GLY A 297 -21.42 -3.34 0.99
C GLY A 297 -22.24 -2.07 0.74
N ILE A 298 -22.88 -1.96 -0.44
CA ILE A 298 -23.74 -0.85 -0.84
C ILE A 298 -25.10 -0.97 -0.13
N LEU A 299 -25.55 0.14 0.45
CA LEU A 299 -26.85 0.23 1.10
C LEU A 299 -27.89 0.82 0.14
N THR A 300 -28.94 0.07 -0.14
CA THR A 300 -30.09 0.56 -0.93
C THR A 300 -31.16 1.09 0.02
N ILE A 301 -31.30 2.42 0.09
CA ILE A 301 -32.25 3.10 0.96
C ILE A 301 -33.52 3.44 0.19
N LYS A 302 -34.67 2.95 0.66
CA LYS A 302 -35.99 3.20 0.06
C LYS A 302 -36.75 4.28 0.83
N ASP A 303 -37.67 4.97 0.16
CA ASP A 303 -38.49 6.00 0.80
C ASP A 303 -39.30 5.42 1.97
N SER A 304 -39.56 6.24 2.99
CA SER A 304 -40.32 5.88 4.20
C SER A 304 -39.77 4.70 5.01
N THR A 305 -38.52 4.28 4.78
CA THR A 305 -37.83 3.28 5.62
C THR A 305 -37.04 3.93 6.75
N ASN A 306 -36.79 3.18 7.82
CA ASN A 306 -35.75 3.50 8.80
C ASN A 306 -34.77 2.34 8.84
N SER A 307 -33.48 2.63 8.91
CA SER A 307 -32.44 1.61 8.96
C SER A 307 -31.35 2.00 9.95
N VAL A 308 -30.82 0.99 10.63
CA VAL A 308 -29.71 1.14 11.57
C VAL A 308 -28.51 0.45 10.96
N TYR A 309 -27.52 1.26 10.58
CA TYR A 309 -26.24 0.79 10.08
C TYR A 309 -25.20 0.88 11.17
N LYS A 310 -24.52 -0.24 11.45
CA LYS A 310 -23.46 -0.32 12.46
C LYS A 310 -22.14 -0.67 11.80
N ILE A 311 -21.08 -0.03 12.24
CA ILE A 311 -19.69 -0.33 11.85
C ILE A 311 -18.95 -0.76 13.10
N ARG A 312 -18.28 -1.90 13.07
CA ARG A 312 -17.37 -2.38 14.11
C ARG A 312 -15.95 -2.30 13.56
N VAL A 313 -15.06 -1.68 14.31
CA VAL A 313 -13.62 -1.64 14.04
C VAL A 313 -12.94 -2.37 15.18
N SER A 314 -12.07 -3.34 14.90
CA SER A 314 -11.32 -4.03 15.95
C SER A 314 -9.84 -4.20 15.62
N ASP A 315 -9.04 -4.29 16.68
CA ASP A 315 -7.63 -4.69 16.62
C ASP A 315 -7.52 -6.24 16.65
N TYR A 316 -6.29 -6.74 16.73
CA TYR A 316 -6.01 -8.17 16.84
C TYR A 316 -6.43 -8.75 18.20
N LYS A 317 -6.32 -7.97 19.28
CA LYS A 317 -6.67 -8.37 20.65
C LYS A 317 -8.18 -8.36 20.92
N ASN A 318 -8.98 -8.06 19.90
CA ASN A 318 -10.44 -7.93 19.93
C ASN A 318 -10.97 -6.74 20.73
N ASN A 319 -10.13 -5.76 21.07
CA ASN A 319 -10.63 -4.46 21.49
C ASN A 319 -11.34 -3.83 20.29
N SER A 320 -12.50 -3.21 20.53
CA SER A 320 -13.33 -2.75 19.41
C SER A 320 -14.09 -1.47 19.72
N THR A 321 -14.36 -0.72 18.66
CA THR A 321 -15.15 0.50 18.68
C THR A 321 -16.29 0.37 17.68
N TRP A 322 -17.49 0.71 18.12
CA TRP A 322 -18.69 0.70 17.30
C TRP A 322 -19.10 2.11 16.87
N ILE A 323 -19.66 2.22 15.67
CA ILE A 323 -20.34 3.40 15.17
C ILE A 323 -21.77 3.00 14.84
N THR A 324 -22.75 3.73 15.35
CA THR A 324 -24.17 3.54 15.01
C THR A 324 -24.67 4.72 14.18
N VAL A 325 -25.19 4.43 12.98
CA VAL A 325 -25.71 5.39 12.02
C VAL A 325 -27.20 5.12 11.82
N ASN A 326 -28.03 6.12 12.15
CA ASN A 326 -29.47 6.06 11.93
C ASN A 326 -29.83 6.71 10.60
N ILE A 327 -30.37 5.92 9.67
CA ILE A 327 -30.68 6.34 8.31
C ILE A 327 -32.20 6.35 8.12
N LYS A 328 -32.75 7.47 7.67
CA LYS A 328 -34.15 7.60 7.27
C LYS A 328 -34.26 7.72 5.76
N GLY A 329 -35.05 6.84 5.18
CA GLY A 329 -35.48 6.90 3.79
C GLY A 329 -36.38 8.12 3.55
N THR A 330 -35.96 9.07 2.71
CA THR A 330 -36.78 10.26 2.43
C THR A 330 -36.58 10.77 1.01
N LYS A 331 -37.67 10.85 0.25
CA LYS A 331 -37.71 11.38 -1.13
C LYS A 331 -37.79 12.92 -1.24
N LYS A 332 -37.82 13.66 -0.12
CA LYS A 332 -38.04 15.12 -0.11
C LYS A 332 -37.11 15.87 -1.08
N THR A 333 -37.71 16.81 -1.82
CA THR A 333 -37.13 17.73 -2.83
C THR A 333 -35.62 17.57 -3.02
N ILE A 334 -35.32 16.61 -3.90
CA ILE A 334 -34.04 16.33 -4.48
C ILE A 334 -33.50 17.62 -5.12
N THR A 335 -32.31 18.06 -4.72
CA THR A 335 -31.59 19.11 -5.46
C THR A 335 -30.95 18.47 -6.69
N GLU A 336 -30.73 19.25 -7.75
CA GLU A 336 -30.19 18.72 -9.01
C GLU A 336 -28.94 17.85 -8.79
N PRO A 337 -28.83 16.71 -9.50
CA PRO A 337 -27.67 15.83 -9.39
C PRO A 337 -26.40 16.60 -9.74
N LYS A 338 -25.25 16.18 -9.18
CA LYS A 338 -23.98 16.77 -9.57
C LYS A 338 -23.79 16.56 -11.08
N GLU A 339 -23.68 17.65 -11.83
CA GLU A 339 -23.38 17.56 -13.25
C GLU A 339 -22.10 16.75 -13.45
N LYS A 340 -22.19 15.72 -14.30
CA LYS A 340 -21.02 14.98 -14.72
C LYS A 340 -20.23 15.86 -15.68
N LYS A 341 -18.95 16.08 -15.40
CA LYS A 341 -18.03 16.68 -16.37
C LYS A 341 -17.94 15.73 -17.56
N ILE A 342 -18.38 16.18 -18.73
CA ILE A 342 -18.31 15.44 -19.99
C ILE A 342 -17.15 16.02 -20.79
N THR A 343 -16.25 15.16 -21.25
CA THR A 343 -15.17 15.49 -22.17
C THR A 343 -15.35 14.70 -23.47
N PRO A 344 -14.66 15.06 -24.57
CA PRO A 344 -14.69 14.26 -25.79
C PRO A 344 -14.07 12.86 -25.64
N TYR A 345 -13.32 12.61 -24.55
CA TYR A 345 -12.53 11.40 -24.36
C TYR A 345 -13.18 10.50 -23.29
N PHE A 346 -14.17 9.71 -23.70
CA PHE A 346 -14.75 8.69 -22.84
C PHE A 346 -13.90 7.40 -22.87
N ILE A 347 -13.25 7.09 -21.76
CA ILE A 347 -12.39 5.91 -21.62
C ILE A 347 -13.22 4.76 -21.09
N LYS A 348 -13.27 3.67 -21.85
CA LYS A 348 -13.84 2.39 -21.40
C LYS A 348 -12.76 1.52 -20.77
N ALA A 349 -12.99 1.07 -19.54
CA ALA A 349 -12.00 0.33 -18.76
C ALA A 349 -11.60 -1.00 -19.42
N ASP A 350 -12.53 -1.64 -20.13
CA ASP A 350 -12.35 -2.94 -20.76
C ASP A 350 -11.78 -2.86 -22.20
N GLN A 351 -11.40 -1.67 -22.67
CA GLN A 351 -10.90 -1.44 -24.04
C GLN A 351 -9.49 -0.86 -24.05
N VAL A 352 -8.79 -1.11 -25.16
CA VAL A 352 -7.55 -0.38 -25.48
C VAL A 352 -7.93 0.99 -26.02
N THR A 353 -7.26 2.04 -25.56
CA THR A 353 -7.44 3.41 -26.06
C THR A 353 -6.10 4.00 -26.44
N ASN A 354 -5.99 4.51 -27.67
CA ASN A 354 -4.86 5.30 -28.15
C ASN A 354 -5.32 6.76 -28.30
N LEU A 355 -4.64 7.67 -27.63
CA LEU A 355 -4.85 9.11 -27.75
C LEU A 355 -3.63 9.73 -28.40
N LYS A 356 -3.86 10.62 -29.37
CA LYS A 356 -2.78 11.35 -30.04
C LYS A 356 -3.20 12.80 -30.22
N GLN A 357 -2.32 13.70 -29.80
CA GLN A 357 -2.42 15.13 -30.09
C GLN A 357 -1.00 15.67 -30.26
N ASP A 358 -0.80 16.45 -31.33
CA ASP A 358 0.51 16.96 -31.73
C ASP A 358 1.57 15.84 -31.80
N LYS A 359 2.67 16.00 -31.09
CA LYS A 359 3.82 15.08 -31.02
C LYS A 359 3.74 14.09 -29.86
N ILE A 360 2.57 13.96 -29.22
CA ILE A 360 2.40 13.16 -28.01
C ILE A 360 1.35 12.09 -28.24
N THR A 361 1.68 10.86 -27.85
CA THR A 361 0.78 9.71 -27.89
C THR A 361 0.66 9.08 -26.51
N VAL A 362 -0.55 8.66 -26.13
CA VAL A 362 -0.85 7.97 -24.88
C VAL A 362 -1.60 6.69 -25.17
N ASP A 363 -1.09 5.57 -24.67
CA ASP A 363 -1.65 4.23 -24.89
C ASP A 363 -2.16 3.64 -23.57
N PHE A 364 -3.48 3.57 -23.41
CA PHE A 364 -4.12 2.82 -22.35
C PHE A 364 -4.43 1.41 -22.82
N TYR A 365 -3.98 0.41 -22.06
CA TYR A 365 -4.31 -0.99 -22.29
C TYR A 365 -5.64 -1.35 -21.63
N LYS A 366 -6.23 -2.48 -22.04
CA LYS A 366 -7.38 -3.07 -21.36
C LYS A 366 -7.10 -3.25 -19.85
N ASP A 367 -8.08 -2.89 -19.03
CA ASP A 367 -8.04 -2.86 -17.56
C ASP A 367 -6.91 -1.97 -17.01
N THR A 368 -6.61 -0.85 -17.68
CA THR A 368 -5.77 0.19 -17.08
C THR A 368 -6.49 0.86 -15.92
N PHE A 369 -7.79 1.10 -16.05
CA PHE A 369 -8.64 1.74 -15.04
C PHE A 369 -9.68 0.76 -14.50
N TYR A 370 -10.24 1.08 -13.32
CA TYR A 370 -11.26 0.27 -12.67
C TYR A 370 -12.68 0.51 -13.19
N ASN A 371 -12.95 1.70 -13.72
CA ASN A 371 -14.28 2.11 -14.16
C ASN A 371 -14.16 3.01 -15.38
N ASP A 372 -15.21 3.04 -16.19
CA ASP A 372 -15.34 3.98 -17.29
C ASP A 372 -15.43 5.42 -16.78
N PHE A 373 -14.83 6.36 -17.50
CA PHE A 373 -14.88 7.77 -17.14
C PHE A 373 -14.54 8.71 -18.31
N TYR A 374 -14.91 9.98 -18.16
CA TYR A 374 -14.49 11.05 -19.06
C TYR A 374 -13.12 11.58 -18.65
N LEU A 375 -12.13 11.43 -19.52
CA LEU A 375 -10.74 11.83 -19.31
C LEU A 375 -10.51 13.26 -19.82
N ASP A 376 -9.71 14.03 -19.08
CA ASP A 376 -9.13 15.26 -19.62
C ASP A 376 -7.84 14.93 -20.36
N PHE A 377 -7.79 15.25 -21.66
CA PHE A 377 -6.61 15.07 -22.49
C PHE A 377 -6.41 16.32 -23.33
N GLU A 378 -5.27 16.97 -23.15
CA GLU A 378 -4.92 18.19 -23.85
C GLU A 378 -3.40 18.33 -23.94
N VAL A 379 -2.90 18.79 -25.09
CA VAL A 379 -1.51 19.22 -25.24
C VAL A 379 -1.47 20.74 -25.42
N LYS A 380 -0.67 21.42 -24.60
CA LYS A 380 -0.44 22.86 -24.63
C LYS A 380 1.05 23.15 -24.48
N ASN A 381 1.65 23.88 -25.41
CA ASN A 381 3.07 24.27 -25.37
C ASN A 381 3.99 23.08 -25.04
N ASP A 382 3.88 22.00 -25.83
CA ASP A 382 4.64 20.74 -25.66
C ASP A 382 4.44 20.03 -24.30
N THR A 383 3.45 20.45 -23.51
CA THR A 383 3.08 19.83 -22.24
C THR A 383 1.77 19.08 -22.39
N LEU A 384 1.79 17.79 -22.08
CA LEU A 384 0.61 16.95 -21.97
C LEU A 384 -0.06 17.17 -20.61
N LEU A 385 -1.33 17.52 -20.61
CA LEU A 385 -2.25 17.35 -19.48
C LEU A 385 -3.06 16.06 -19.69
N LEU A 386 -2.76 15.03 -18.89
CA LEU A 386 -3.44 13.75 -18.93
C LEU A 386 -4.23 13.55 -17.62
N HIS A 387 -5.30 14.33 -17.47
CA HIS A 387 -6.18 14.37 -16.31
C HIS A 387 -5.48 14.63 -14.98
N ASP A 388 -6.25 14.92 -13.94
CA ASP A 388 -5.69 15.02 -12.60
C ASP A 388 -5.35 13.61 -12.09
N ASP A 389 -4.35 13.53 -11.21
CA ASP A 389 -3.95 12.29 -10.54
C ASP A 389 -4.97 11.90 -9.44
N THR A 390 -6.23 11.74 -9.82
CA THR A 390 -7.39 11.50 -8.95
C THR A 390 -8.15 10.21 -9.29
N VAL A 391 -7.82 9.58 -10.43
CA VAL A 391 -8.33 8.27 -10.84
C VAL A 391 -7.22 7.23 -10.69
N PRO A 392 -7.41 6.17 -9.89
CA PRO A 392 -6.39 5.15 -9.72
C PRO A 392 -6.32 4.20 -10.92
N THR A 393 -5.10 3.78 -11.28
CA THR A 393 -4.87 2.78 -12.32
C THR A 393 -4.57 1.40 -11.73
N GLN A 394 -5.05 0.34 -12.37
CA GLN A 394 -4.68 -1.05 -12.08
C GLN A 394 -3.36 -1.45 -12.77
N LYS A 395 -3.19 -1.04 -14.03
CA LYS A 395 -2.00 -1.35 -14.86
C LYS A 395 -1.28 -0.06 -15.23
N SER A 396 -0.01 -0.19 -15.62
CA SER A 396 0.72 0.92 -16.21
C SER A 396 0.25 1.16 -17.65
N PHE A 397 0.41 2.39 -18.12
CA PHE A 397 0.14 2.83 -19.48
C PHE A 397 1.37 3.55 -20.05
N ASN A 398 1.40 3.77 -21.36
CA ASN A 398 2.54 4.39 -22.02
C ASN A 398 2.25 5.82 -22.45
N ILE A 399 3.27 6.67 -22.35
CA ILE A 399 3.30 8.01 -22.92
C ILE A 399 4.53 8.09 -23.82
N SER A 400 4.35 8.57 -25.04
CA SER A 400 5.42 8.75 -26.02
C SER A 400 5.46 10.19 -26.53
N PHE A 401 6.66 10.74 -26.63
CA PHE A 401 6.95 12.05 -27.20
C PHE A 401 7.82 11.87 -28.44
N ASP A 402 7.41 12.49 -29.54
CA ASP A 402 8.22 12.66 -30.73
C ASP A 402 9.14 13.89 -30.55
N ALA A 403 10.44 13.63 -30.52
CA ALA A 403 11.50 14.60 -30.32
C ALA A 403 12.25 14.92 -31.63
N SER A 404 11.67 14.64 -32.80
CA SER A 404 12.26 14.90 -34.13
C SER A 404 12.68 16.36 -34.36
N GLN A 405 12.08 17.32 -33.65
CA GLN A 405 12.44 18.74 -33.71
C GLN A 405 13.78 19.09 -33.06
N TYR A 406 14.33 18.21 -32.21
CA TYR A 406 15.59 18.47 -31.52
C TYR A 406 16.77 17.94 -32.35
N ASN A 407 17.94 18.57 -32.22
CA ASN A 407 19.18 18.01 -32.75
C ASN A 407 19.67 16.85 -31.86
N ASP A 408 20.62 16.04 -32.35
CA ASP A 408 21.06 14.84 -31.64
C ASP A 408 21.76 15.12 -30.30
N ALA A 409 22.48 16.25 -30.20
CA ALA A 409 23.19 16.65 -28.98
C ALA A 409 22.23 17.06 -27.84
N ASP A 410 21.09 17.65 -28.19
CA ASP A 410 20.04 17.98 -27.24
C ASP A 410 19.19 16.75 -26.94
N LYS A 411 18.85 15.96 -27.98
CA LYS A 411 18.11 14.71 -27.82
C LYS A 411 18.74 13.84 -26.77
N SER A 412 20.07 13.67 -26.74
CA SER A 412 20.76 12.80 -25.78
C SER A 412 20.57 13.21 -24.30
N LYS A 413 20.18 14.47 -24.05
CA LYS A 413 19.99 15.04 -22.70
C LYS A 413 18.52 15.11 -22.26
N LEU A 414 17.59 14.87 -23.18
CA LEU A 414 16.17 14.92 -22.88
C LEU A 414 15.71 13.79 -21.94
N PHE A 415 14.58 13.97 -21.27
CA PHE A 415 13.86 12.90 -20.62
C PHE A 415 12.39 13.29 -20.49
N ILE A 416 11.53 12.30 -20.34
CA ILE A 416 10.13 12.57 -20.00
C ILE A 416 10.05 12.89 -18.52
N ALA A 417 9.63 14.10 -18.21
CA ALA A 417 9.37 14.55 -16.86
C ALA A 417 7.87 14.53 -16.55
N ARG A 418 7.54 14.08 -15.35
CA ARG A 418 6.23 14.36 -14.74
C ARG A 418 6.34 15.67 -13.96
N LEU A 419 5.46 16.63 -14.25
CA LEU A 419 5.49 17.93 -13.58
C LEU A 419 4.71 17.86 -12.27
N LEU A 420 5.38 18.14 -11.15
CA LEU A 420 4.84 17.95 -9.81
C LEU A 420 4.60 19.27 -9.06
N GLY A 421 3.46 19.35 -8.37
CA GLY A 421 3.11 20.47 -7.48
C GLY A 421 2.81 21.77 -8.23
N TYR A 422 2.64 22.86 -7.48
CA TYR A 422 2.25 24.15 -8.06
C TYR A 422 3.34 24.80 -8.93
N LYS A 423 4.61 24.39 -8.73
CA LYS A 423 5.77 24.88 -9.49
C LYS A 423 6.10 24.03 -10.70
N ASP A 424 5.29 23.01 -11.00
CA ASP A 424 5.52 22.08 -12.10
C ASP A 424 6.98 21.53 -12.08
N TYR A 425 7.44 21.10 -10.90
CA TYR A 425 8.80 20.58 -10.72
C TYR A 425 9.00 19.34 -11.62
N PRO A 426 10.01 19.31 -12.52
CA PRO A 426 10.20 18.22 -13.46
C PRO A 426 10.82 17.01 -12.76
N ALA A 427 9.98 16.05 -12.36
CA ALA A 427 10.43 14.79 -11.82
C ALA A 427 10.71 13.79 -12.93
N TYR A 428 11.91 13.21 -12.92
CA TYR A 428 12.30 12.18 -13.89
C TYR A 428 11.30 11.02 -13.91
N SER A 429 10.84 10.67 -15.12
CA SER A 429 10.17 9.39 -15.39
C SER A 429 11.12 8.53 -16.22
N THR A 430 11.13 7.22 -15.96
CA THR A 430 11.96 6.28 -16.72
C THR A 430 11.75 6.48 -18.21
N THR A 431 12.81 6.89 -18.92
CA THR A 431 12.71 7.25 -20.34
C THR A 431 13.47 6.25 -21.19
N LYS A 432 12.75 5.56 -22.09
CA LYS A 432 13.32 4.71 -23.13
C LYS A 432 13.37 5.48 -24.44
N ARG A 433 14.41 5.24 -25.25
CA ARG A 433 14.66 5.94 -26.51
C ARG A 433 14.74 4.96 -27.65
N LYS A 434 14.06 5.27 -28.75
CA LYS A 434 14.16 4.53 -30.01
C LYS A 434 14.05 5.52 -31.18
N GLY A 435 15.19 5.86 -31.78
CA GLY A 435 15.26 6.96 -32.74
C GLY A 435 14.79 8.28 -32.09
N ASP A 436 13.84 8.95 -32.74
CA ASP A 436 13.28 10.22 -32.27
C ASP A 436 12.18 10.08 -31.21
N ILE A 437 11.80 8.85 -30.85
CA ILE A 437 10.74 8.62 -29.88
C ILE A 437 11.32 8.40 -28.49
N LEU A 438 10.89 9.25 -27.56
CA LEU A 438 11.05 9.04 -26.12
C LEU A 438 9.76 8.43 -25.59
N SER A 439 9.86 7.42 -24.74
CA SER A 439 8.69 6.77 -24.14
C SER A 439 8.89 6.48 -22.65
N THR A 440 7.80 6.55 -21.89
CA THR A 440 7.76 6.17 -20.48
C THR A 440 6.55 5.31 -20.19
N THR A 441 6.68 4.43 -19.21
CA THR A 441 5.60 3.59 -18.69
C THR A 441 5.29 4.06 -17.27
N THR A 442 4.04 4.42 -17.00
CA THR A 442 3.65 5.04 -15.72
C THR A 442 2.28 4.55 -15.25
N LYS A 443 2.00 4.71 -13.95
CA LYS A 443 0.70 4.47 -13.31
C LYS A 443 0.01 5.76 -12.86
N TYR A 444 0.56 6.91 -13.22
CA TYR A 444 0.11 8.19 -12.70
C TYR A 444 -0.38 9.09 -13.81
N LEU A 445 -1.61 9.56 -13.67
CA LEU A 445 -2.14 10.67 -14.45
C LEU A 445 -1.47 11.99 -14.02
N GLY A 446 -1.66 13.05 -14.79
CA GLY A 446 -1.11 14.37 -14.52
C GLY A 446 -0.44 15.02 -15.73
N LYS A 447 0.46 15.96 -15.43
CA LYS A 447 1.19 16.70 -16.46
C LYS A 447 2.52 16.05 -16.81
N TYR A 448 2.84 15.99 -18.10
CA TYR A 448 4.09 15.46 -18.62
C TYR A 448 4.68 16.39 -19.68
N ALA A 449 6.00 16.52 -19.72
CA ALA A 449 6.72 17.28 -20.73
C ALA A 449 8.11 16.65 -20.97
N LEU A 450 8.78 17.07 -22.04
CA LEU A 450 10.21 16.83 -22.19
C LEU A 450 10.99 17.84 -21.36
N ALA A 451 11.93 17.36 -20.56
CA ALA A 451 12.88 18.17 -19.81
C ALA A 451 14.32 17.77 -20.19
N THR A 452 15.29 18.63 -19.88
CA THR A 452 16.70 18.41 -20.19
C THR A 452 17.50 18.28 -18.90
N ASP A 453 18.36 17.26 -18.82
CA ASP A 453 19.40 17.19 -17.78
C ASP A 453 20.76 17.58 -18.38
N SER A 454 21.31 18.68 -17.89
CA SER A 454 22.62 19.18 -18.28
C SER A 454 23.62 19.23 -17.13
N VAL A 455 23.26 18.70 -15.96
CA VAL A 455 24.09 18.79 -14.75
C VAL A 455 24.85 17.48 -14.58
N PRO A 456 26.19 17.47 -14.73
CA PRO A 456 26.97 16.25 -14.53
C PRO A 456 26.83 15.74 -13.08
N PRO A 457 26.75 14.41 -12.87
CA PRO A 457 26.76 13.87 -11.52
C PRO A 457 28.11 14.15 -10.86
N THR A 458 28.10 14.37 -9.53
CA THR A 458 29.33 14.44 -8.73
C THR A 458 29.52 13.11 -8.02
N ILE A 459 30.63 12.42 -8.29
CA ILE A 459 30.99 11.17 -7.59
C ILE A 459 31.98 11.53 -6.47
N LYS A 460 31.68 11.07 -5.24
CA LYS A 460 32.58 11.17 -4.10
C LYS A 460 32.70 9.80 -3.45
N ALA A 461 33.92 9.37 -3.17
CA ALA A 461 34.16 8.16 -2.39
C ALA A 461 33.87 8.44 -0.91
N ASP A 462 33.07 7.58 -0.29
CA ASP A 462 32.62 7.74 1.10
C ASP A 462 33.60 7.11 2.11
N ASN A 463 34.30 6.07 1.69
CA ASN A 463 35.08 5.17 2.55
C ASN A 463 36.59 5.19 2.29
N PHE A 464 37.06 5.85 1.23
CA PHE A 464 38.49 6.05 1.00
C PHE A 464 38.78 7.39 0.34
N LYS A 465 39.93 7.95 0.67
CA LYS A 465 40.46 9.18 0.08
C LYS A 465 41.42 8.83 -1.05
N ASN A 466 41.58 9.77 -1.98
CA ASN A 466 42.60 9.66 -3.02
C ASN A 466 43.98 9.41 -2.36
N LYS A 467 44.70 8.38 -2.82
CA LYS A 467 46.00 7.89 -2.27
C LYS A 467 45.95 7.30 -0.85
N GLN A 468 44.78 6.92 -0.34
CA GLN A 468 44.70 6.21 0.94
C GLN A 468 45.27 4.80 0.81
N TRP A 469 46.11 4.41 1.77
CA TRP A 469 46.67 3.07 1.85
C TRP A 469 45.60 2.09 2.33
N LEU A 470 45.23 1.11 1.50
CA LEU A 470 44.07 0.23 1.75
C LEU A 470 44.41 -1.04 2.54
N SER A 471 45.68 -1.32 2.83
CA SER A 471 46.11 -2.59 3.44
C SER A 471 45.62 -2.81 4.88
N ASN A 472 45.15 -1.76 5.56
CA ASN A 472 44.73 -1.81 6.96
C ASN A 472 43.23 -1.49 7.15
N LEU A 473 42.45 -1.50 6.08
CA LEU A 473 40.99 -1.39 6.17
C LEU A 473 40.43 -2.77 6.49
N ASP A 474 39.89 -2.96 7.69
CA ASP A 474 39.06 -4.11 8.03
C ASP A 474 37.74 -3.99 7.23
N ILE A 475 37.56 -4.84 6.20
CA ILE A 475 36.38 -4.84 5.28
C ILE A 475 35.34 -5.90 5.66
#